data_AF-A0A2M8AX28-F1
#
_entry.id   AF-A0A2M8AX28-F1
#
_cell.length_a   1.000
_cell.length_b   1.000
_cell.length_c   1.000
_cell.angle_alpha   90.00
_cell.angle_beta   90.00
_cell.angle_gamma   90.00
#
_symmetry.space_group_name_H-M   'P 1'
#
loop_
_entity.id
_entity.type
_entity.pdbx_description
1 polymer ?
#
loop_
_entity_poly.entity_id
_entity_poly.type
_entity_poly.pdbx_seq_one_letter_code
_entity_poly.pdbx_strand_id
1 'polypeptide(L)'
;EEAVSVLREFPLEYLSCTRAAVPFVLEGAGIVEVPSDLPCLEEVGGGNGVPRILSALDAGGVHVLPVHAEAEGGIWRDAFAEILRGAADRGYEVLPLSRIAADRRREALPGRPFRTALLPGRAVPCSV
;
A
#
# COMPACT_ATOMS: atom_id res chain seq x y z
N GLU A 1 -11.05 16.08 3.40
CA GLU A 1 -10.63 17.42 2.94
C GLU A 1 -9.65 18.06 3.92
N GLU A 2 -9.99 18.16 5.21
CA GLU A 2 -9.09 18.71 6.24
C GLU A 2 -7.74 17.97 6.36
N ALA A 3 -7.74 16.64 6.34
CA ALA A 3 -6.48 15.87 6.37
C ALA A 3 -5.56 16.20 5.18
N VAL A 4 -6.13 16.45 3.99
CA VAL A 4 -5.37 16.76 2.77
C VAL A 4 -4.77 18.16 2.85
N SER A 5 -5.47 19.13 3.43
CA SER A 5 -4.92 20.48 3.60
C SER A 5 -3.73 20.48 4.55
N VAL A 6 -3.80 19.72 5.65
CA VAL A 6 -2.70 19.61 6.64
C VAL A 6 -1.44 19.01 6.02
N LEU A 7 -1.57 18.03 5.12
CA LEU A 7 -0.41 17.39 4.47
C LEU A 7 0.49 18.39 3.72
N ARG A 8 -0.06 19.51 3.23
CA ARG A 8 0.70 20.55 2.52
C ARG A 8 1.66 21.33 3.41
N GLU A 9 1.41 21.32 4.72
CA GLU A 9 2.20 22.06 5.71
C GLU A 9 3.51 21.34 6.03
N PHE A 10 3.65 20.09 5.60
CA PHE A 10 4.81 19.25 5.84
C PHE A 10 5.62 19.01 4.56
N PRO A 11 6.96 18.96 4.64
CA PRO A 11 7.83 18.68 3.49
C PRO A 11 7.88 17.17 3.19
N LEU A 12 6.72 16.55 2.97
CA LEU A 12 6.63 15.13 2.65
C LEU A 12 6.96 14.89 1.17
N GLU A 13 7.88 13.97 0.90
CA GLU A 13 8.25 13.60 -0.47
C GLU A 13 7.18 12.71 -1.13
N TYR A 14 6.54 11.86 -0.34
CA TYR A 14 5.50 10.94 -0.79
C TYR A 14 4.54 10.59 0.35
N LEU A 15 3.43 9.97 -0.03
CA LEU A 15 2.40 9.40 0.82
C LEU A 15 2.21 7.92 0.47
N SER A 16 1.60 7.15 1.38
CA SER A 16 1.31 5.73 1.20
C SER A 16 0.06 5.32 1.99
N CYS A 17 -1.00 6.13 1.89
CA CYS A 17 -2.18 6.04 2.75
C CYS A 17 -3.47 5.62 2.02
N THR A 18 -3.38 5.25 0.75
CA THR A 18 -4.51 4.84 -0.09
C THR A 18 -4.41 3.38 -0.49
N ARG A 19 -5.56 2.81 -0.86
CA ARG A 19 -5.72 1.48 -1.46
C ARG A 19 -5.89 1.55 -2.99
N ALA A 20 -5.32 2.58 -3.62
CA ALA A 20 -5.30 2.73 -5.06
C ALA A 20 -4.46 1.63 -5.73
N ALA A 21 -4.72 1.34 -7.01
CA ALA A 21 -3.96 0.33 -7.75
C ALA A 21 -2.63 0.84 -8.33
N VAL A 22 -2.52 2.15 -8.58
CA VAL A 22 -1.34 2.75 -9.24
C VAL A 22 -1.00 4.10 -8.62
N PRO A 23 0.29 4.51 -8.63
CA PRO A 23 0.72 5.81 -8.16
C PRO A 23 0.04 6.99 -8.85
N PHE A 24 -0.16 8.06 -8.10
CA PHE A 24 -0.80 9.28 -8.58
C PHE A 24 -0.35 10.50 -7.76
N VAL A 25 -0.72 11.70 -8.20
CA VAL A 25 -0.55 12.92 -7.39
C VAL A 25 -1.85 13.21 -6.67
N LEU A 26 -1.83 13.22 -5.34
CA LEU A 26 -3.00 13.57 -4.54
C LEU A 26 -3.33 15.05 -4.75
N GLU A 27 -4.48 15.32 -5.37
CA GLU A 27 -4.95 16.69 -5.58
C GLU A 27 -5.19 17.39 -4.24
N GLY A 28 -5.03 18.71 -4.23
CA GLY A 28 -5.06 19.50 -3.00
C GLY A 28 -3.72 19.48 -2.26
N ALA A 29 -3.09 18.32 -2.09
CA ALA A 29 -1.77 18.20 -1.47
C ALA A 29 -0.61 18.44 -2.45
N GLY A 30 -0.76 17.96 -3.69
CA GLY A 30 0.32 17.98 -4.67
C GLY A 30 1.48 17.05 -4.30
N ILE A 31 1.19 15.94 -3.61
CA ILE A 31 2.22 14.99 -3.17
C ILE A 31 2.01 13.67 -3.90
N VAL A 32 3.11 12.97 -4.23
CA VAL A 32 3.05 11.64 -4.85
C VAL A 32 2.50 10.66 -3.83
N GLU A 33 1.43 9.95 -4.19
CA GLU A 33 0.89 8.83 -3.45
C GLU A 33 1.44 7.54 -4.08
N VAL A 34 2.18 6.76 -3.29
CA VAL A 34 2.58 5.39 -3.58
C VAL A 34 1.60 4.47 -2.84
N PRO A 35 0.58 3.91 -3.50
CA PRO A 35 -0.51 3.28 -2.78
C PRO A 35 -0.05 2.05 -2.01
N SER A 36 -0.62 1.90 -0.82
CA SER A 36 -0.64 0.63 -0.10
C SER A 36 -1.68 -0.29 -0.75
N ASP A 37 -1.40 -0.82 -1.93
CA ASP A 37 -2.37 -1.49 -2.80
C ASP A 37 -2.82 -2.85 -2.27
N LEU A 38 -1.92 -3.59 -1.62
CA LEU A 38 -2.25 -4.88 -1.03
C LEU A 38 -3.08 -4.71 0.25
N PRO A 39 -4.06 -5.60 0.50
CA PRO A 39 -4.76 -5.63 1.77
C PRO A 39 -3.82 -6.14 2.87
N CYS A 40 -4.02 -5.66 4.10
CA CYS A 40 -3.38 -6.26 5.27
C CYS A 40 -3.92 -7.69 5.50
N LEU A 41 -3.20 -8.52 6.26
CA LEU A 41 -3.64 -9.88 6.56
C LEU A 41 -5.01 -9.93 7.26
N GLU A 42 -5.30 -8.99 8.17
CA GLU A 42 -6.60 -8.91 8.85
C GLU A 42 -7.78 -8.71 7.87
N GLU A 43 -7.55 -8.01 6.75
CA GLU A 43 -8.59 -7.74 5.75
C GLU A 43 -8.91 -8.98 4.90
N VAL A 44 -8.02 -9.97 4.90
CA VAL A 44 -8.13 -11.19 4.08
C VAL A 44 -8.28 -12.47 4.92
N GLY A 45 -8.61 -12.34 6.21
CA GLY A 45 -8.88 -13.49 7.09
C GLY A 45 -7.65 -14.04 7.81
N GLY A 46 -6.65 -13.18 8.06
CA GLY A 46 -5.42 -13.53 8.76
C GLY A 46 -4.56 -14.49 7.95
N GLY A 47 -3.98 -15.50 8.61
CA GLY A 47 -3.12 -16.49 7.95
C GLY A 47 -3.77 -17.23 6.77
N ASN A 48 -5.09 -17.40 6.75
CA ASN A 48 -5.80 -18.02 5.62
C ASN A 48 -5.81 -17.13 4.36
N GLY A 49 -5.43 -15.86 4.48
CA GLY A 49 -5.38 -14.89 3.39
C GLY A 49 -4.09 -14.90 2.57
N VAL A 50 -3.06 -15.66 2.98
CA VAL A 50 -1.76 -15.73 2.27
C VAL A 50 -1.92 -16.03 0.77
N PRO A 51 -2.74 -17.01 0.32
CA PRO A 51 -2.90 -17.27 -1.11
C PRO A 51 -3.45 -16.07 -1.89
N ARG A 52 -4.30 -15.24 -1.25
CA ARG A 52 -4.86 -14.05 -1.88
C ARG A 52 -3.81 -12.96 -2.07
N ILE A 53 -2.92 -12.78 -1.10
CA ILE A 53 -1.78 -11.86 -1.22
C ILE A 53 -0.83 -12.33 -2.32
N LEU A 54 -0.44 -13.61 -2.29
CA LEU A 54 0.47 -14.17 -3.29
C LEU A 54 -0.12 -14.11 -4.71
N SER A 55 -1.42 -14.33 -4.85
CA SER A 55 -2.10 -14.19 -6.14
C SER A 55 -2.11 -12.75 -6.66
N ALA A 56 -2.18 -11.75 -5.77
CA ALA A 56 -2.06 -10.35 -6.18
C ALA A 56 -0.65 -10.04 -6.73
N LEU A 57 0.39 -10.64 -6.17
CA LEU A 57 1.77 -10.48 -6.66
C LEU A 57 1.99 -11.07 -8.06
N ASP A 58 1.13 -11.98 -8.53
CA ASP A 58 1.23 -12.54 -9.89
C ASP A 58 0.99 -11.48 -10.98
N ALA A 59 0.38 -10.34 -10.64
CA ALA A 59 0.20 -9.22 -11.56
C ALA A 59 1.52 -8.55 -11.97
N GLY A 60 2.59 -8.76 -11.20
CA GLY A 60 3.87 -8.09 -11.41
C GLY A 60 3.83 -6.61 -11.02
N GLY A 61 4.98 -5.95 -11.14
CA GLY A 61 5.10 -4.52 -10.90
C GLY A 61 5.52 -4.20 -9.47
N VAL A 62 4.93 -3.16 -8.89
CA VAL A 62 5.26 -2.69 -7.54
C VAL A 62 4.05 -2.86 -6.65
N HIS A 63 4.25 -3.53 -5.52
CA HIS A 63 3.24 -3.73 -4.50
C HIS A 63 3.74 -3.25 -3.15
N VAL A 64 2.82 -2.76 -2.33
CA VAL A 64 3.08 -2.31 -0.97
C VAL A 64 2.14 -3.07 -0.03
N LEU A 65 2.72 -3.97 0.77
CA LEU A 65 2.02 -4.70 1.82
C LEU A 65 2.15 -3.94 3.15
N PRO A 66 1.05 -3.44 3.73
CA PRO A 66 1.08 -2.93 5.09
C PRO A 66 1.22 -4.09 6.08
N VAL A 67 2.08 -3.91 7.07
CA VAL A 67 2.35 -4.90 8.11
C VAL A 67 2.36 -4.23 9.48
N HIS A 68 1.96 -4.96 10.50
CA HIS A 68 1.85 -4.51 11.87
C HIS A 68 2.73 -5.39 12.78
N ALA A 69 3.59 -4.76 13.57
CA ALA A 69 4.55 -5.51 14.39
C ALA A 69 3.85 -6.47 15.38
N GLU A 70 2.68 -6.07 15.91
CA GLU A 70 1.88 -6.88 16.82
C GLU A 70 1.26 -8.13 16.17
N ALA A 71 1.03 -8.11 14.86
CA ALA A 71 0.34 -9.18 14.14
C ALA A 71 1.33 -10.08 13.39
N GLU A 72 2.07 -9.52 12.42
CA GLU A 72 3.09 -10.22 11.64
C GLU A 72 4.37 -10.53 12.44
N GLY A 73 4.58 -9.88 13.58
CA GLY A 73 5.59 -10.31 14.58
C GLY A 73 5.07 -11.38 15.55
N GLY A 74 3.75 -11.58 15.62
CA GLY A 74 3.07 -12.44 16.57
C GLY A 74 2.33 -13.59 15.89
N ILE A 75 1.01 -13.58 16.00
CA ILE A 75 0.13 -14.69 15.57
C ILE A 75 0.21 -15.00 14.07
N TRP A 76 0.63 -14.05 13.24
CA TRP A 76 0.75 -14.20 11.78
C TRP A 76 2.18 -14.20 11.28
N ARG A 77 3.16 -14.43 12.16
CA ARG A 77 4.58 -14.53 11.78
C ARG A 77 4.83 -15.52 10.65
N ASP A 78 4.27 -16.72 10.76
CA ASP A 78 4.54 -17.77 9.77
C ASP A 78 3.86 -17.47 8.43
N ALA A 79 2.69 -16.83 8.46
CA ALA A 79 1.99 -16.33 7.28
C ALA A 79 2.78 -15.20 6.59
N PHE A 80 3.34 -14.25 7.35
CA PHE A 80 4.19 -13.21 6.80
C PHE A 80 5.46 -13.78 6.19
N ALA A 81 6.12 -14.73 6.86
CA ALA A 81 7.28 -15.43 6.32
C ALA A 81 6.97 -16.20 5.03
N GLU A 82 5.76 -16.74 4.90
CA GLU A 82 5.29 -17.39 3.67
C GLU A 82 5.08 -16.38 2.54
N ILE A 83 4.50 -15.21 2.83
CA ILE A 83 4.36 -14.14 1.85
C ILE A 83 5.74 -13.68 1.34
N LEU A 84 6.71 -13.47 2.24
CA LEU A 84 8.06 -13.05 1.85
C LEU A 84 8.76 -14.10 0.97
N ARG A 85 8.63 -15.38 1.31
CA ARG A 85 9.16 -16.48 0.48
C ARG A 85 8.48 -16.51 -0.88
N GLY A 86 7.15 -16.46 -0.92
CA GLY A 86 6.41 -16.47 -2.17
C GLY A 86 6.65 -15.24 -3.05
N ALA A 87 6.96 -14.08 -2.47
CA ALA A 87 7.41 -12.90 -3.20
C ALA A 87 8.82 -13.10 -3.79
N ALA A 88 9.76 -13.63 -2.99
CA ALA A 88 11.12 -13.93 -3.46
C ALA A 88 11.11 -14.97 -4.59
N ASP A 89 10.27 -16.02 -4.50
CA ASP A 89 10.11 -17.04 -5.54
C ASP A 89 9.57 -16.47 -6.86
N ARG A 90 8.84 -15.34 -6.79
CA ARG A 90 8.35 -14.57 -7.95
C ARG A 90 9.36 -13.54 -8.46
N GLY A 91 10.54 -13.46 -7.85
CA GLY A 91 11.60 -12.53 -8.24
C GLY A 91 11.40 -11.10 -7.73
N TYR A 92 10.55 -10.88 -6.72
CA TYR A 92 10.43 -9.56 -6.10
C TYR A 92 11.65 -9.21 -5.25
N GLU A 93 12.01 -7.93 -5.29
CA GLU A 93 12.94 -7.30 -4.35
C GLU A 93 12.16 -6.50 -3.31
N VAL A 94 12.60 -6.56 -2.04
CA VAL A 94 12.03 -5.73 -0.98
C VAL A 94 12.77 -4.40 -0.93
N LEU A 95 12.05 -3.30 -1.14
CA LEU A 95 12.60 -1.95 -1.22
C LEU A 95 11.96 -0.99 -0.21
N PRO A 96 12.70 0.02 0.27
CA PRO A 96 12.10 1.16 0.96
C PRO A 96 11.12 1.92 0.06
N LEU A 97 10.01 2.40 0.62
CA LEU A 97 9.03 3.21 -0.11
C LEU A 97 9.65 4.45 -0.76
N SER A 98 10.66 5.06 -0.14
CA SER A 98 11.37 6.21 -0.70
C SER A 98 12.08 5.90 -2.03
N ARG A 99 12.58 4.69 -2.22
CA ARG A 99 13.15 4.23 -3.50
C ARG A 99 12.07 4.12 -4.57
N ILE A 100 10.94 3.51 -4.20
CA ILE A 100 9.77 3.38 -5.10
C ILE A 100 9.25 4.76 -5.51
N ALA A 101 9.17 5.70 -4.58
CA ALA A 101 8.73 7.06 -4.83
C ALA A 101 9.69 7.85 -5.71
N ALA A 102 11.01 7.74 -5.47
CA ALA A 102 12.05 8.44 -6.23
C ALA A 102 12.06 8.06 -7.73
N ASP A 103 11.69 6.82 -8.06
CA ASP A 103 11.58 6.34 -9.44
C ASP A 103 10.34 6.87 -10.18
N ARG A 104 9.47 7.63 -9.51
CA ARG A 104 8.24 8.18 -10.10
C ARG A 104 8.40 9.68 -10.36
N ARG A 105 8.35 10.06 -11.63
CA ARG A 105 8.31 11.47 -12.03
C ARG A 105 6.91 12.02 -11.78
N ARG A 106 6.79 12.94 -10.83
CA ARG A 106 5.52 13.57 -10.44
C ARG A 106 4.75 14.12 -11.63
N GLU A 107 5.44 14.73 -12.60
CA GLU A 107 4.83 15.36 -13.78
C GLU A 107 4.22 14.35 -14.76
N ALA A 108 4.60 13.06 -14.65
CA ALA A 108 4.08 11.98 -15.47
C ALA A 108 2.92 11.22 -14.82
N LEU A 109 2.59 11.53 -13.56
CA LEU A 109 1.53 10.87 -12.81
C LEU A 109 0.19 11.60 -12.95
N PRO A 110 -0.94 10.87 -13.03
CA PRO A 110 -2.26 11.49 -13.04
C PRO A 110 -2.56 12.18 -11.71
N GLY A 111 -3.27 13.30 -11.73
CA GLY A 111 -3.91 13.86 -10.55
C GLY A 111 -5.13 13.04 -10.16
N ARG A 112 -5.35 12.82 -8.87
CA ARG A 112 -6.61 12.26 -8.38
C ARG A 112 -7.09 12.97 -7.10
N PRO A 113 -8.41 13.21 -6.99
CA PRO A 113 -8.99 13.78 -5.78
C PRO A 113 -9.01 12.75 -4.64
N PHE A 114 -8.96 13.25 -3.42
CA PHE A 114 -9.15 12.42 -2.23
C PHE A 114 -10.53 11.76 -2.24
N ARG A 115 -10.55 10.44 -2.04
CA ARG A 115 -11.75 9.64 -1.92
C ARG A 115 -11.62 8.62 -0.80
N THR A 116 -12.77 8.17 -0.31
CA THR A 116 -12.85 7.05 0.62
C THR A 116 -13.88 6.04 0.14
N ALA A 117 -13.66 4.77 0.48
CA ALA A 117 -14.63 3.71 0.25
C ALA A 117 -14.52 2.67 1.37
N LEU A 118 -15.62 1.95 1.63
CA LEU A 118 -15.58 0.75 2.46
C LEU A 118 -15.10 -0.43 1.61
N LEU A 119 -13.94 -0.98 1.97
CA LEU A 119 -13.36 -2.14 1.29
C LEU A 119 -13.75 -3.46 1.97
N PRO A 120 -13.80 -4.58 1.24
CA PRO A 120 -14.00 -5.89 1.84
C PRO A 120 -12.98 -6.17 2.95
N GLY A 121 -13.46 -6.64 4.10
CA GLY A 121 -12.61 -6.94 5.26
C GLY A 121 -12.31 -5.73 6.16
N ARG A 122 -12.67 -4.50 5.76
CA ARG A 122 -12.56 -3.32 6.63
C ARG A 122 -13.84 -3.05 7.40
N ALA A 123 -13.67 -2.63 8.66
CA ALA A 123 -14.77 -2.16 9.51
C ALA A 123 -15.18 -0.71 9.22
N VAL A 124 -14.28 0.09 8.63
CA VAL A 124 -14.48 1.53 8.35
C VAL A 124 -13.99 1.89 6.95
N PRO A 125 -14.52 2.96 6.33
CA PRO A 125 -14.00 3.47 5.07
C PRO A 125 -12.51 3.82 5.18
N CYS A 126 -11.74 3.53 4.13
CA CYS A 126 -10.35 3.93 3.99
C CYS A 126 -10.16 4.77 2.72
N SER A 127 -9.00 5.41 2.57
CA SER A 127 -8.71 6.17 1.36
C SER A 127 -8.43 5.26 0.16
N VAL A 128 -8.89 5.64 -1.03
CA VAL A 128 -8.85 4.83 -2.28
C VAL A 128 -8.48 5.63 -3.52
#